data_AF-A0A7J9BFZ1-F1
#
_entry.id   AF-A0A7J9BFZ1-F1
#
_cell.length_a   1.000
_cell.length_b   1.000
_cell.length_c   1.000
_cell.angle_alpha   90.00
_cell.angle_beta   90.00
_cell.angle_gamma   90.00
#
_symmetry.space_group_name_H-M   'P 1'
#
loop_
_entity.id
_entity.type
_entity.pdbx_description
1 polymer ?
#
loop_
_entity_poly.entity_id
_entity_poly.type
_entity_poly.pdbx_seq_one_letter_code
_entity_poly.pdbx_strand_id
1 'polypeptide(L)'
;MPNMRIKDIPSFIRTTDPDDIMLNFVMEVSQECLNSSSIIFNTFNEFDKEVLQVLASKSPNIYAIGPLTLLSKNFLKIHHHSLNSSLWKEDTSCIKWLDKMKPNFVVYVNYGSITVISNHHRKEFAWGLANSKYPFLWVVRPDVVMGESAILPVEFMEEIKDRGFITSWCP
;
A
#
# COMPACT_ATOMS: atom_id res chain seq x y z
N MET A 1 -7.50 19.08 -10.68
CA MET A 1 -6.11 18.60 -10.41
C MET A 1 -5.07 19.57 -10.98
N PRO A 2 -4.91 20.77 -10.40
CA PRO A 2 -4.07 21.83 -10.98
C PRO A 2 -2.55 21.60 -10.86
N ASN A 3 -2.10 20.80 -9.88
CA ASN A 3 -0.66 20.58 -9.61
C ASN A 3 -0.13 19.22 -10.10
N MET A 4 -0.92 18.50 -10.92
CA MET A 4 -0.55 17.17 -11.39
C MET A 4 0.36 17.27 -12.62
N ARG A 5 1.48 16.55 -12.62
CA ARG A 5 2.40 16.44 -13.76
C ARG A 5 2.22 15.08 -14.43
N ILE A 6 2.75 14.92 -15.64
CA ILE A 6 2.77 13.63 -16.36
C ILE A 6 3.37 12.51 -15.49
N LYS A 7 4.40 12.82 -14.69
CA LYS A 7 5.04 11.85 -13.80
C LYS A 7 4.22 11.43 -12.57
N ASP A 8 3.10 12.10 -12.31
CA ASP A 8 2.19 11.79 -11.21
C ASP A 8 0.98 10.94 -11.71
N ILE A 9 0.79 10.81 -13.02
CA ILE A 9 -0.23 9.94 -13.65
C ILE A 9 0.29 8.49 -13.70
N PRO A 10 -0.57 7.45 -13.60
CA PRO A 10 -0.16 6.04 -13.72
C PRO A 10 0.79 5.78 -14.88
N SER A 11 1.87 5.04 -14.64
CA SER A 11 2.96 4.85 -15.61
C SER A 11 2.52 4.18 -16.92
N PHE A 12 1.38 3.51 -16.93
CA PHE A 12 0.81 2.87 -18.13
C PHE A 12 0.54 3.87 -19.27
N ILE A 13 0.38 5.18 -18.99
CA ILE A 13 0.24 6.19 -20.04
C ILE A 13 1.57 6.62 -20.67
N ARG A 14 2.71 6.17 -20.14
CA ARG A 14 4.06 6.61 -20.56
C ARG A 14 4.65 5.64 -21.57
N THR A 15 3.90 5.42 -22.65
CA THR A 15 4.26 4.54 -23.74
C THR A 15 4.14 5.29 -25.07
N THR A 16 4.94 4.89 -26.05
CA THR A 16 4.83 5.35 -27.45
C THR A 16 4.27 4.26 -28.36
N ASP A 17 3.98 3.09 -27.80
CA ASP A 17 3.39 1.97 -28.52
C ASP A 17 1.86 2.13 -28.55
N PRO A 18 1.23 2.30 -29.73
CA PRO A 18 -0.23 2.39 -29.82
C PRO A 18 -0.93 1.08 -29.39
N ASP A 19 -0.22 -0.05 -29.42
CA ASP A 19 -0.75 -1.36 -29.06
C ASP A 19 -0.40 -1.77 -27.61
N ASP A 20 0.07 -0.83 -26.78
CA ASP A 20 0.39 -1.09 -25.37
C ASP A 20 -0.83 -1.66 -24.62
N ILE A 21 -0.67 -2.87 -24.10
CA ILE A 21 -1.74 -3.66 -23.48
C ILE A 21 -2.34 -2.92 -22.28
N MET A 22 -1.51 -2.32 -21.43
CA MET A 22 -1.98 -1.70 -20.19
C MET A 22 -2.68 -0.36 -20.46
N LEU A 23 -2.16 0.44 -21.40
CA LEU A 23 -2.82 1.66 -21.83
C LEU A 23 -4.21 1.37 -22.41
N ASN A 24 -4.28 0.44 -23.36
CA ASN A 24 -5.53 0.07 -24.04
C ASN A 24 -6.55 -0.51 -23.05
N PHE A 25 -6.11 -1.40 -22.15
CA PHE A 25 -6.95 -1.95 -21.09
C PHE A 25 -7.53 -0.87 -20.17
N VAL A 26 -6.69 0.05 -19.67
CA VAL A 26 -7.15 1.11 -18.75
C VAL A 26 -8.10 2.07 -19.46
N MET A 27 -7.87 2.38 -20.73
CA MET A 27 -8.77 3.22 -21.53
C MET A 27 -10.15 2.57 -21.70
N GLU A 28 -10.19 1.28 -22.07
CA GLU A 28 -11.44 0.53 -22.24
C GLU A 28 -12.21 0.44 -20.92
N VAL A 29 -11.56 -0.01 -19.84
CA VAL A 29 -12.19 -0.12 -18.51
C VAL A 29 -12.71 1.23 -18.03
N SER A 30 -11.96 2.32 -18.23
CA SER A 30 -12.40 3.66 -17.82
C SER A 30 -13.65 4.10 -18.57
N GLN A 31 -13.75 3.79 -19.86
CA GLN A 31 -14.92 4.11 -20.67
C GLN A 31 -16.14 3.26 -20.26
N GLU A 32 -15.94 1.98 -20.02
CA GLU A 32 -17.01 1.07 -19.58
C GLU A 32 -17.50 1.38 -18.16
N CYS A 33 -16.61 1.80 -17.25
CA CYS A 33 -17.00 2.25 -15.93
C CYS A 33 -18.01 3.41 -15.99
N LEU A 34 -17.87 4.33 -16.95
CA LEU A 34 -18.81 5.44 -17.12
C LEU A 34 -20.19 4.99 -17.62
N ASN A 35 -20.28 3.84 -18.30
CA ASN A 35 -21.54 3.24 -18.75
C ASN A 35 -22.22 2.39 -17.67
N SER A 36 -21.53 2.11 -16.56
CA SER A 36 -22.08 1.29 -15.47
C SER A 36 -23.25 1.99 -14.77
N SER A 37 -24.15 1.19 -14.18
CA SER A 37 -25.28 1.73 -13.41
C SER A 37 -24.84 2.57 -12.21
N SER A 38 -23.72 2.19 -11.59
CA SER A 38 -23.15 2.84 -10.42
C SER A 38 -21.65 2.58 -10.31
N ILE A 39 -20.90 3.56 -9.82
CA ILE A 39 -19.46 3.42 -9.52
C ILE A 39 -19.25 3.64 -8.02
N ILE A 40 -18.57 2.69 -7.38
CA ILE A 40 -18.31 2.72 -5.94
C ILE A 40 -16.82 3.00 -5.70
N PHE A 41 -16.53 4.01 -4.90
CA PHE A 41 -15.17 4.39 -4.51
C PHE A 41 -14.96 4.16 -3.01
N ASN A 42 -13.84 3.53 -2.66
CA ASN A 42 -13.35 3.44 -1.29
C ASN A 42 -12.61 4.74 -0.91
N THR A 43 -13.35 5.84 -0.86
CA THR A 43 -12.93 7.18 -0.42
C THR A 43 -14.10 7.87 0.27
N PHE A 44 -13.92 9.07 0.80
CA PHE A 44 -14.99 9.88 1.39
C PHE A 44 -14.97 11.30 0.80
N ASN A 45 -16.11 11.98 0.89
CA ASN A 45 -16.36 13.23 0.17
C ASN A 45 -15.35 14.33 0.50
N GLU A 46 -14.96 14.48 1.76
CA GLU A 46 -14.02 15.51 2.20
C GLU A 46 -12.59 15.27 1.70
N PHE A 47 -12.23 14.01 1.41
CA PHE A 47 -10.88 13.66 0.94
C PHE A 47 -10.69 13.97 -0.55
N ASP A 48 -11.64 13.57 -1.39
CA ASP A 48 -11.55 13.66 -2.86
C ASP A 48 -12.61 14.60 -3.47
N LYS A 49 -13.08 15.61 -2.71
CA LYS A 49 -14.23 16.46 -3.08
C LYS A 49 -14.23 16.93 -4.52
N GLU A 50 -13.15 17.56 -4.96
CA GLU A 50 -13.04 18.12 -6.31
C GLU A 50 -13.09 17.03 -7.39
N VAL A 51 -12.43 15.89 -7.14
CA VAL A 51 -12.38 14.76 -8.08
C VAL A 51 -13.75 14.12 -8.19
N LEU A 52 -14.42 13.89 -7.06
CA LEU A 52 -15.77 13.33 -7.02
C LEU A 52 -16.78 14.25 -7.72
N GLN A 53 -16.69 15.57 -7.55
CA GLN A 53 -17.57 16.51 -8.28
C GLN A 53 -17.39 16.43 -9.80
N VAL A 54 -16.15 16.33 -10.27
CA VAL A 54 -15.87 16.15 -11.70
C VAL A 54 -16.43 14.81 -12.20
N LEU A 55 -16.26 13.74 -11.44
CA LEU A 55 -16.80 12.42 -11.81
C LEU A 55 -18.34 12.41 -11.80
N ALA A 56 -18.98 13.06 -10.83
CA ALA A 56 -20.43 13.18 -10.74
C ALA A 56 -21.04 13.91 -11.95
N SER A 57 -20.29 14.85 -12.54
CA SER A 57 -20.71 15.53 -13.78
C SER A 57 -20.70 14.62 -15.01
N LYS A 58 -19.96 13.50 -14.96
CA LYS A 58 -19.84 12.51 -16.05
C LYS A 58 -20.76 11.31 -15.83
N SER A 59 -20.93 10.88 -14.58
CA SER A 59 -21.85 9.81 -14.19
C SER A 59 -22.54 10.21 -12.89
N PRO A 60 -23.88 10.35 -12.86
CA PRO A 60 -24.58 10.83 -11.67
C PRO A 60 -24.57 9.82 -10.51
N ASN A 61 -24.31 8.54 -10.79
CA ASN A 61 -24.39 7.45 -9.83
C ASN A 61 -23.01 7.04 -9.29
N ILE A 62 -22.27 8.00 -8.74
CA ILE A 62 -21.01 7.73 -8.04
C ILE A 62 -21.23 7.72 -6.52
N TYR A 63 -20.60 6.77 -5.82
CA TYR A 63 -20.75 6.59 -4.39
C TYR A 63 -19.40 6.49 -3.70
N ALA A 64 -19.06 7.48 -2.89
CA ALA A 64 -17.92 7.44 -1.99
C ALA A 64 -18.34 6.79 -0.67
N ILE A 65 -17.99 5.52 -0.46
CA ILE A 65 -18.42 4.71 0.70
C ILE A 65 -17.26 4.35 1.63
N GLY A 66 -16.13 5.02 1.49
CA GLY A 66 -14.94 4.75 2.29
C GLY A 66 -14.84 5.62 3.55
N PRO A 67 -13.73 5.45 4.30
CA PRO A 67 -12.79 4.34 4.17
C PRO A 67 -13.41 3.06 4.75
N LEU A 68 -13.39 1.98 3.96
CA LEU A 68 -13.99 0.68 4.32
C LEU A 68 -13.44 0.13 5.65
N THR A 69 -12.19 0.47 6.00
CA THR A 69 -11.54 0.05 7.25
C THR A 69 -12.15 0.68 8.51
N LEU A 70 -12.76 1.87 8.41
CA LEU A 70 -13.50 2.48 9.52
C LEU A 70 -14.93 1.98 9.57
N LEU A 71 -15.54 1.77 8.40
CA LEU A 71 -16.87 1.20 8.31
C LEU A 71 -16.93 -0.22 8.88
N SER A 72 -15.98 -1.07 8.54
CA SER A 72 -15.93 -2.45 9.03
C SER A 72 -15.93 -2.53 10.56
N LYS A 73 -15.21 -1.64 11.25
CA LYS A 73 -15.21 -1.55 12.73
C LYS A 73 -16.60 -1.32 13.30
N ASN A 74 -17.46 -0.57 12.60
CA ASN A 74 -18.83 -0.29 13.03
C ASN A 74 -19.80 -1.45 12.70
N PHE A 75 -19.55 -2.19 11.61
CA PHE A 75 -20.36 -3.34 11.18
C PHE A 75 -20.03 -4.65 11.91
N LEU A 76 -18.82 -4.79 12.47
CA LEU A 76 -18.34 -5.99 13.19
C LEU A 76 -19.06 -6.33 14.50
N LYS A 77 -20.10 -5.57 14.90
CA LYS A 77 -21.08 -6.06 15.88
C LYS A 77 -21.90 -7.24 15.33
N ILE A 78 -21.91 -7.45 14.02
CA ILE A 78 -22.46 -8.63 13.35
C ILE A 78 -21.33 -9.66 13.26
N HIS A 79 -21.32 -10.62 14.19
CA HIS A 79 -20.33 -11.68 14.29
C HIS A 79 -20.23 -12.51 13.00
N HIS A 80 -19.26 -12.19 12.14
CA HIS A 80 -18.72 -13.15 11.18
C HIS A 80 -17.24 -13.39 11.53
N HIS A 81 -17.00 -14.42 12.32
CA HIS A 81 -15.68 -15.04 12.44
C HIS A 81 -15.31 -15.60 11.05
N SER A 82 -14.42 -14.93 10.30
CA SER A 82 -13.50 -15.54 9.29
C SER A 82 -13.14 -14.68 8.07
N LEU A 83 -13.55 -13.41 7.96
CA LEU A 83 -13.09 -12.57 6.84
C LEU A 83 -11.70 -12.00 7.13
N ASN A 84 -10.65 -12.83 7.03
CA ASN A 84 -9.30 -12.28 6.91
C ASN A 84 -9.13 -11.75 5.48
N SER A 85 -8.85 -10.45 5.35
CA SER A 85 -8.55 -9.80 4.06
C SER A 85 -7.16 -10.15 3.52
N SER A 86 -6.33 -10.82 4.33
CA SER A 86 -5.02 -11.30 3.93
C SER A 86 -5.04 -12.81 3.63
N LEU A 87 -4.34 -13.18 2.55
CA LEU A 87 -4.02 -14.59 2.23
C LEU A 87 -2.75 -15.08 2.93
N TRP A 88 -2.05 -14.19 3.65
CA TRP A 88 -0.75 -14.46 4.27
C TRP A 88 -0.88 -14.69 5.76
N LYS A 89 -0.04 -15.59 6.29
CA LYS A 89 0.05 -15.82 7.72
C LYS A 89 0.62 -14.59 8.42
N GLU A 90 -0.17 -14.01 9.31
CA GLU A 90 0.21 -12.87 10.13
C GLU A 90 1.19 -13.25 11.24
N ASP A 91 2.23 -12.42 11.39
CA ASP A 91 3.11 -12.43 12.55
C ASP A 91 2.62 -11.39 13.57
N THR A 92 1.83 -11.85 14.54
CA THR A 92 1.30 -11.00 15.62
C THR A 92 2.36 -10.65 16.66
N SER A 93 3.57 -11.22 16.61
CA SER A 93 4.63 -10.88 17.54
C SER A 93 5.16 -9.45 17.36
N CYS A 94 4.95 -8.86 16.18
CA CYS A 94 5.24 -7.43 15.94
C CYS A 94 4.43 -6.51 16.87
N ILE A 95 3.19 -6.89 17.22
CA ILE A 95 2.35 -6.12 18.15
C ILE A 95 2.97 -6.11 19.55
N LYS A 96 3.43 -7.26 20.04
CA LYS A 96 4.13 -7.37 21.33
C LYS A 96 5.44 -6.58 21.36
N TRP A 97 6.09 -6.42 20.20
CA TRP A 97 7.27 -5.58 20.07
C TRP A 97 6.89 -4.08 20.09
N LEU A 98 5.83 -3.69 19.39
CA LEU A 98 5.29 -2.31 19.40
C LEU A 98 4.85 -1.87 20.80
N ASP A 99 4.24 -2.76 21.60
CA ASP A 99 3.78 -2.47 22.97
C ASP A 99 4.92 -2.03 23.91
N LYS A 100 6.18 -2.35 23.57
CA LYS A 100 7.37 -1.95 24.33
C LYS A 100 7.94 -0.60 23.90
N MET A 101 7.49 -0.07 22.77
CA MET A 101 8.01 1.15 22.18
C MET A 101 7.25 2.37 22.69
N LYS A 102 7.91 3.54 22.63
CA LYS A 102 7.25 4.81 22.92
C LYS A 102 6.15 5.09 21.87
N PRO A 103 4.97 5.61 22.28
CA PRO A 103 3.94 6.01 21.31
C PRO A 103 4.46 7.03 20.29
N ASN A 104 4.04 6.86 19.03
CA ASN A 104 4.40 7.74 17.90
C ASN A 104 5.90 7.82 17.56
N PHE A 105 6.71 6.85 18.00
CA PHE A 105 8.17 6.84 17.76
C PHE A 105 8.65 5.74 16.82
N VAL A 106 7.77 4.83 16.39
CA VAL A 106 8.11 3.74 15.47
C VAL A 106 7.78 4.13 14.04
N VAL A 107 8.74 3.95 13.13
CA VAL A 107 8.51 4.06 11.69
C VAL A 107 7.96 2.74 11.16
N TYR A 108 6.78 2.76 10.55
CA TYR A 108 6.24 1.60 9.84
C TYR A 108 6.62 1.66 8.35
N VAL A 109 7.18 0.57 7.84
CA VAL A 109 7.62 0.46 6.45
C VAL A 109 6.98 -0.76 5.80
N ASN A 110 6.22 -0.53 4.73
CA ASN A 110 5.64 -1.58 3.90
C ASN A 110 5.44 -1.05 2.47
N TYR A 111 5.93 -1.80 1.47
CA TYR A 111 5.82 -1.45 0.04
C TYR A 111 4.66 -2.14 -0.69
N GLY A 112 3.77 -2.78 0.07
CA GLY A 112 2.67 -3.56 -0.44
C GLY A 112 3.13 -4.91 -1.01
N SER A 113 2.20 -5.57 -1.70
CA SER A 113 2.38 -6.95 -2.17
C SER A 113 2.91 -7.08 -3.60
N ILE A 114 2.87 -6.00 -4.38
CA ILE A 114 3.15 -6.00 -5.83
C ILE A 114 4.54 -5.41 -6.13
N THR A 115 4.99 -4.43 -5.34
CA THR A 115 6.20 -3.68 -5.62
C THR A 115 7.44 -4.56 -5.44
N VAL A 116 8.27 -4.65 -6.48
CA VAL A 116 9.57 -5.30 -6.44
C VAL A 116 10.67 -4.25 -6.28
N ILE A 117 11.53 -4.42 -5.27
CA ILE A 117 12.65 -3.52 -4.99
C ILE A 117 13.95 -4.22 -5.37
N SER A 118 14.84 -3.51 -6.07
CA SER A 118 16.17 -4.04 -6.39
C SER A 118 17.02 -4.23 -5.13
N ASN A 119 17.96 -5.17 -5.15
CA ASN A 119 18.83 -5.40 -3.99
C ASN A 119 19.65 -4.18 -3.60
N HIS A 120 20.05 -3.35 -4.57
CA HIS A 120 20.73 -2.09 -4.32
C HIS A 120 19.84 -1.15 -3.49
N HIS A 121 18.62 -0.84 -3.96
CA HIS A 121 17.69 0.03 -3.22
C HIS A 121 17.31 -0.54 -1.86
N ARG A 122 17.16 -1.87 -1.75
CA ARG A 122 16.90 -2.54 -0.47
C ARG A 122 18.04 -2.33 0.53
N LYS A 123 19.29 -2.43 0.09
CA LYS A 123 20.48 -2.19 0.94
C LYS A 123 20.56 -0.74 1.39
N GLU A 124 20.36 0.21 0.46
CA GLU A 124 20.33 1.64 0.78
C GLU A 124 19.22 1.95 1.79
N PHE A 125 18.03 1.37 1.61
CA PHE A 125 16.92 1.57 2.52
C PHE A 125 17.18 0.96 3.91
N ALA A 126 17.75 -0.25 3.96
CA ALA A 126 18.14 -0.90 5.20
C ALA A 126 19.12 -0.03 6.00
N TRP A 127 20.21 0.43 5.37
CA TRP A 127 21.18 1.28 6.05
C TRP A 127 20.63 2.67 6.37
N GLY A 128 19.74 3.22 5.55
CA GLY A 128 19.00 4.44 5.86
C GLY A 128 18.19 4.32 7.15
N LEU A 129 17.43 3.22 7.32
CA LEU A 129 16.70 2.93 8.54
C LEU A 129 17.63 2.78 9.75
N ALA A 130 18.68 1.98 9.63
CA ALA A 130 19.66 1.78 10.70
C ALA A 130 20.31 3.09 11.14
N ASN A 131 20.72 3.93 10.19
CA ASN A 131 21.39 5.20 10.43
C ASN A 131 20.45 6.29 10.94
N SER A 132 19.13 6.18 10.71
CA SER A 132 18.14 7.10 11.29
C SER A 132 18.09 7.03 12.82
N LYS A 133 18.53 5.90 13.40
CA LYS A 133 18.45 5.57 14.84
C LYS A 133 17.03 5.53 15.41
N TYR A 134 15.99 5.70 14.59
CA TYR A 134 14.60 5.50 15.00
C TYR A 134 14.27 4.01 15.10
N PRO A 135 13.39 3.61 16.04
CA PRO A 135 12.78 2.30 15.99
C PRO A 135 11.93 2.14 14.71
N PHE A 136 11.93 0.95 14.12
CA PHE A 136 11.14 0.69 12.92
C PHE A 136 10.58 -0.73 12.87
N LEU A 137 9.40 -0.86 12.29
CA LEU A 137 8.79 -2.13 11.87
C LEU A 137 8.82 -2.18 10.35
N TRP A 138 9.56 -3.12 9.78
CA TRP A 138 9.71 -3.26 8.33
C TRP A 138 9.17 -4.61 7.84
N VAL A 139 8.15 -4.55 6.98
CA VAL A 139 7.63 -5.72 6.27
C VAL A 139 8.52 -5.98 5.05
N VAL A 140 9.30 -7.06 5.11
CA VAL A 140 10.20 -7.51 4.05
C VAL A 140 9.73 -8.86 3.55
N ARG A 141 9.24 -8.89 2.31
CA ARG A 141 8.76 -10.11 1.66
C ARG A 141 9.87 -10.82 0.90
N PRO A 142 10.33 -12.01 1.35
CA PRO A 142 11.38 -12.77 0.68
C PRO A 142 11.04 -13.17 -0.75
N ASP A 143 9.76 -13.38 -1.02
CA ASP A 143 9.21 -13.92 -2.25
C ASP A 143 8.99 -12.86 -3.35
N VAL A 144 9.21 -11.58 -3.03
CA VAL A 144 9.11 -10.45 -3.98
C VAL A 144 10.50 -9.84 -4.27
N VAL A 145 11.57 -10.57 -3.94
CA VAL A 145 12.96 -10.17 -4.24
C VAL A 145 13.39 -10.78 -5.57
N MET A 146 13.78 -9.95 -6.54
CA MET A 146 14.36 -10.41 -7.80
C MET A 146 15.72 -11.07 -7.56
N GLY A 147 15.82 -12.37 -7.84
CA GLY A 147 17.06 -13.07 -8.21
C GLY A 147 18.14 -13.31 -7.14
N GLU A 148 18.02 -12.78 -5.92
CA GLU A 148 19.01 -13.01 -4.85
C GLU A 148 18.35 -13.24 -3.48
N SER A 149 19.13 -13.79 -2.55
CA SER A 149 18.71 -14.10 -1.19
C SER A 149 17.98 -12.93 -0.50
N ALA A 150 16.84 -13.25 0.10
CA ALA A 150 16.08 -12.35 0.95
C ALA A 150 16.81 -11.93 2.24
N ILE A 151 17.96 -12.53 2.51
CA ILE A 151 18.72 -12.36 3.75
C ILE A 151 19.41 -11.00 3.75
N LEU A 152 19.06 -10.19 4.75
CA LEU A 152 19.75 -8.93 5.04
C LEU A 152 21.12 -9.21 5.69
N PRO A 153 22.13 -8.33 5.51
CA PRO A 153 23.47 -8.54 6.07
C PRO A 153 23.45 -8.75 7.59
N VAL A 154 24.35 -9.59 8.10
CA VAL A 154 24.44 -9.88 9.55
C VAL A 154 24.77 -8.62 10.33
N GLU A 155 25.64 -7.78 9.78
CA GLU A 155 26.05 -6.49 10.35
C GLU A 155 24.86 -5.54 10.51
N PHE A 156 23.93 -5.59 9.56
CA PHE A 156 22.70 -4.81 9.64
C PHE A 156 21.79 -5.34 10.76
N MET A 157 21.60 -6.66 10.85
CA MET A 157 20.79 -7.28 11.91
C MET A 157 21.34 -6.96 13.31
N GLU A 158 22.67 -6.97 13.48
CA GLU A 158 23.32 -6.58 14.73
C GLU A 158 23.13 -5.09 15.06
N GLU A 159 23.26 -4.21 14.07
CA GLU A 159 23.08 -2.76 14.26
C GLU A 159 21.66 -2.38 14.73
N ILE A 160 20.65 -3.13 14.28
CA ILE A 160 19.24 -2.82 14.56
C ILE A 160 18.66 -3.62 15.72
N LYS A 161 19.40 -4.52 16.36
CA LYS A 161 18.86 -5.51 17.31
C LYS A 161 17.97 -4.95 18.42
N ASP A 162 18.23 -3.71 18.85
CA ASP A 162 17.49 -3.04 19.93
C ASP A 162 16.35 -2.14 19.42
N ARG A 163 16.21 -1.95 18.10
CA ARG A 163 15.37 -0.90 17.49
C ARG A 163 14.57 -1.34 16.26
N GLY A 164 14.95 -2.43 15.60
CA GLY A 164 14.30 -2.90 14.39
C GLY A 164 13.49 -4.17 14.63
N PHE A 165 12.33 -4.25 14.01
CA PHE A 165 11.55 -5.47 13.87
C PHE A 165 11.29 -5.75 12.40
N ILE A 166 11.66 -6.95 11.94
CA ILE A 166 11.52 -7.35 10.54
C ILE A 166 10.62 -8.56 10.48
N THR A 167 9.60 -8.49 9.63
CA THR A 167 8.66 -9.60 9.42
C THR A 167 8.27 -9.73 7.96
N SER A 168 7.79 -10.90 7.55
CA SER A 168 7.28 -11.12 6.19
C SER A 168 5.85 -10.60 6.01
N TRP A 169 5.05 -10.57 7.08
CA TRP A 169 3.67 -10.11 7.06
C TRP A 169 3.18 -9.78 8.47
N CYS A 170 2.51 -8.65 8.65
CA CYS A 170 1.90 -8.24 9.91
C CYS A 170 0.37 -8.04 9.71
N PRO A 171 -0.43 -8.11 10.79
CA PRO A 171 -1.84 -7.76 10.75
C PRO A 171 -2.08 -6.27 10.43
#